data_AF-A0A950UX67-F1
#
_entry.id   AF-A0A950UX67-F1
#
_cell.length_a   1.000
_cell.length_b   1.000
_cell.length_c   1.000
_cell.angle_alpha   90.00
_cell.angle_beta   90.00
_cell.angle_gamma   90.00
#
_symmetry.space_group_name_H-M   'P 1'
#
loop_
_entity.id
_entity.type
_entity.pdbx_description
1 polymer ?
#
loop_
_entity_poly.entity_id
_entity_poly.type
_entity_poly.pdbx_seq_one_letter_code
_entity_poly.pdbx_strand_id
1 'polypeptide(L)'
;MLKMKRVARQFAAAAAICGVAAWISNPATASPAAEAFVQTNVQRGLAILNNPSLSKQQRQEQFRNFLVTLTDLRRIALYTLGPARRAASPAQQDAFVEAFRNYAFAVYGAEFSKYGG
;
A
#
# COMPACT_ATOMS: atom_id res chain seq x y z
N MET A 1 34.54 -28.03 -36.82
CA MET A 1 33.85 -26.84 -37.38
C MET A 1 32.33 -26.76 -37.12
N LEU A 2 31.59 -27.87 -37.03
CA LEU A 2 30.12 -27.85 -36.90
C LEU A 2 29.61 -27.40 -35.50
N LYS A 3 30.34 -27.69 -34.42
CA LYS A 3 29.99 -27.28 -33.03
C LYS A 3 30.10 -25.76 -32.82
N MET A 4 31.09 -25.11 -33.43
CA MET A 4 31.36 -23.67 -33.29
C MET A 4 30.26 -22.81 -33.92
N LYS A 5 29.67 -23.28 -35.03
CA LYS A 5 28.52 -22.63 -35.68
C LYS A 5 27.22 -22.75 -34.87
N ARG A 6 27.04 -23.82 -34.08
CA ARG A 6 25.88 -23.97 -33.17
C ARG A 6 25.95 -23.03 -31.98
N VAL A 7 27.13 -22.88 -31.38
CA VAL A 7 27.35 -21.98 -30.23
C VAL A 7 27.17 -20.51 -30.65
N ALA A 8 27.75 -20.09 -31.78
CA ALA A 8 27.57 -18.73 -32.29
C ALA A 8 26.09 -18.38 -32.58
N ARG A 9 25.31 -19.35 -33.08
CA ARG A 9 23.88 -19.18 -33.35
C ARG A 9 23.04 -19.11 -32.07
N GLN A 10 23.43 -19.82 -31.01
CA GLN A 10 22.79 -19.73 -29.69
C GLN A 10 23.08 -18.38 -29.01
N PHE A 11 24.31 -17.86 -29.13
CA PHE A 11 24.65 -16.51 -28.64
C PHE A 11 23.90 -15.40 -29.41
N ALA A 12 23.77 -15.52 -30.73
CA ALA A 12 22.98 -14.59 -31.53
C ALA A 12 21.48 -14.60 -31.15
N ALA A 13 20.91 -15.77 -30.87
CA ALA A 13 19.52 -15.90 -30.42
C ALA A 13 19.30 -15.29 -29.01
N ALA A 14 20.23 -15.49 -28.08
CA ALA A 14 20.17 -14.88 -26.75
C ALA A 14 20.29 -13.35 -26.79
N ALA A 15 21.17 -12.82 -27.65
CA ALA A 15 21.31 -11.37 -27.84
C ALA A 15 20.06 -10.73 -28.47
N ALA A 16 19.37 -11.43 -29.38
CA ALA A 16 18.11 -10.96 -29.96
C ALA A 16 16.97 -10.92 -28.92
N ILE A 17 16.89 -11.86 -27.99
CA ILE A 17 15.88 -11.89 -26.93
C ILE A 17 16.10 -10.75 -25.91
N CYS A 18 17.35 -10.52 -25.49
CA CYS A 18 17.67 -9.39 -24.60
C CYS A 18 17.47 -8.03 -25.29
N GLY A 19 17.74 -7.94 -26.59
CA GLY A 19 17.46 -6.76 -27.39
C GLY A 19 15.97 -6.40 -27.38
N VAL A 20 15.08 -7.35 -27.63
CA VAL A 20 13.62 -7.09 -27.62
C VAL A 20 13.11 -6.68 -26.23
N ALA A 21 13.67 -7.23 -25.15
CA ALA A 21 13.29 -6.84 -23.78
C ALA A 21 13.60 -5.37 -23.46
N ALA A 22 14.69 -4.82 -24.00
CA ALA A 22 15.04 -3.41 -23.83
C ALA A 22 14.07 -2.46 -24.55
N TRP A 23 13.52 -2.87 -25.71
CA TRP A 23 12.59 -2.06 -26.50
C TRP A 23 11.16 -2.02 -25.93
N ILE A 24 10.81 -2.94 -25.03
CA ILE A 24 9.51 -2.99 -24.33
C ILE A 24 9.61 -2.29 -22.95
N SER A 25 10.75 -1.68 -22.62
CA SER A 25 10.94 -0.95 -21.37
C SER A 25 10.14 0.35 -21.40
N ASN A 26 8.88 0.31 -20.98
CA ASN A 26 8.11 1.52 -20.74
C ASN A 26 8.69 2.21 -19.49
N PRO A 27 9.02 3.51 -19.55
CA PRO A 27 9.46 4.23 -18.36
C PRO A 27 8.37 4.13 -17.29
N ALA A 28 8.77 3.83 -16.05
CA ALA A 28 7.85 3.84 -14.93
C ALA A 28 7.40 5.29 -14.69
N THR A 29 6.19 5.62 -15.12
CA THR A 29 5.57 6.92 -14.85
C THR A 29 4.62 6.80 -13.66
N ALA A 30 4.50 7.87 -12.89
CA ALA A 30 3.51 7.93 -11.82
C ALA A 30 2.11 7.76 -12.44
N SER A 31 1.24 7.00 -11.77
CA SER A 31 -0.15 6.87 -12.19
C SER A 31 -0.92 8.13 -11.82
N PRO A 32 -1.49 8.88 -12.80
CA PRO A 32 -2.29 10.06 -12.49
C PRO A 32 -3.52 9.73 -11.62
N ALA A 33 -4.07 8.52 -11.78
CA ALA A 33 -5.19 8.05 -10.97
C ALA A 33 -4.79 7.83 -9.50
N ALA A 34 -3.60 7.27 -9.25
CA ALA A 34 -3.10 7.10 -7.88
C ALA A 34 -2.82 8.46 -7.22
N GLU A 35 -2.26 9.41 -7.96
CA GLU A 35 -2.03 10.77 -7.48
C GLU A 35 -3.36 11.47 -7.13
N ALA A 36 -4.33 11.44 -8.05
CA ALA A 36 -5.65 12.02 -7.81
C ALA A 36 -6.38 11.37 -6.62
N PHE A 37 -6.23 10.05 -6.46
CA PHE A 37 -6.76 9.33 -5.30
C PHE A 37 -6.16 9.85 -3.99
N VAL A 38 -4.85 9.99 -3.90
CA VAL A 38 -4.19 10.52 -2.69
C VAL A 38 -4.63 11.96 -2.44
N GLN A 39 -4.57 12.83 -3.45
CA GLN A 39 -4.92 14.24 -3.32
C GLN A 39 -6.36 14.44 -2.82
N THR A 40 -7.31 13.73 -3.44
CA THR A 40 -8.73 13.81 -3.06
C THR A 40 -8.96 13.39 -1.62
N ASN A 41 -8.30 12.32 -1.18
CA ASN A 41 -8.50 11.79 0.16
C ASN A 41 -7.78 12.59 1.24
N VAL A 42 -6.64 13.21 0.94
CA VAL A 42 -6.00 14.19 1.83
C VAL A 42 -6.94 15.38 2.06
N GLN A 43 -7.53 15.95 0.99
CA GLN A 43 -8.47 17.06 1.12
C GLN A 43 -9.69 16.69 1.97
N ARG A 44 -10.28 15.51 1.74
CA ARG A 44 -11.41 15.00 2.54
C ARG A 44 -11.02 14.80 4.01
N GLY A 45 -9.85 14.23 4.26
CA GLY A 45 -9.33 14.04 5.61
C GLY A 45 -9.17 15.35 6.37
N LEU A 46 -8.59 16.37 5.72
CA LEU A 46 -8.44 17.71 6.30
C LEU A 46 -9.79 18.39 6.53
N ALA A 47 -10.76 18.21 5.64
CA ALA A 47 -12.12 18.74 5.83
C ALA A 47 -12.80 18.14 7.06
N ILE A 48 -12.61 16.84 7.34
CA ILE A 48 -13.11 16.20 8.57
C ILE A 48 -12.41 16.78 9.81
N LEU A 49 -11.08 16.88 9.79
CA LEU A 49 -10.28 17.33 10.92
C LEU A 49 -10.47 18.81 11.28
N ASN A 50 -10.88 19.64 10.31
CA ASN A 50 -11.10 21.08 10.48
C ASN A 50 -12.59 21.47 10.55
N ASN A 51 -13.52 20.50 10.65
CA ASN A 51 -14.95 20.81 10.70
C ASN A 51 -15.32 21.48 12.05
N PRO A 52 -15.70 22.77 12.08
CA PRO A 52 -15.95 23.49 13.32
C PRO A 52 -17.25 23.04 14.02
N SER A 53 -18.16 22.40 13.30
CA SER A 53 -19.43 21.90 13.82
C SER A 53 -19.29 20.59 14.61
N LEU A 54 -18.11 19.99 14.63
CA LEU A 54 -17.81 18.75 15.32
C LEU A 54 -16.91 19.00 16.52
N SER A 55 -17.19 18.33 17.64
CA SER A 55 -16.26 18.24 18.76
C SER A 55 -14.97 17.52 18.35
N LYS A 56 -13.88 17.73 19.10
CA LYS A 56 -12.60 17.05 18.87
C LYS A 56 -12.74 15.52 18.78
N GLN A 57 -13.55 14.93 19.67
CA GLN A 57 -13.81 13.49 19.67
C GLN A 57 -14.56 13.03 18.41
N GLN A 58 -15.59 13.77 17.99
CA GLN A 58 -16.32 13.47 16.76
C GLN A 58 -15.43 13.57 15.52
N ARG A 59 -14.54 14.57 15.45
CA ARG A 59 -13.57 14.69 14.35
C ARG A 59 -12.62 13.49 14.30
N GLN A 60 -12.09 13.08 15.45
CA GLN A 60 -11.22 11.90 15.55
C GLN A 60 -11.92 10.60 15.14
N GLU A 61 -13.16 10.40 15.57
CA GLU A 61 -13.95 9.21 15.24
C GLU A 61 -14.30 9.16 13.75
N GLN A 62 -14.78 10.25 13.18
CA GLN A 62 -15.06 10.33 11.75
C GLN A 62 -13.79 10.13 10.91
N PHE A 63 -12.68 10.74 11.31
CA PHE A 63 -11.41 10.60 10.61
C PHE A 63 -10.89 9.16 10.68
N ARG A 64 -11.01 8.50 11.84
CA ARG A 64 -10.69 7.08 12.01
C ARG A 64 -11.50 6.22 11.04
N ASN A 65 -12.82 6.40 11.01
CA ASN A 65 -13.71 5.63 10.14
C ASN A 65 -13.38 5.87 8.67
N PHE A 66 -13.07 7.11 8.30
CA PHE A 66 -12.60 7.45 6.96
C PHE A 66 -11.30 6.71 6.59
N LEU A 67 -10.28 6.69 7.46
CA LEU A 67 -9.03 5.96 7.19
C LEU A 67 -9.24 4.46 7.01
N VAL A 68 -10.18 3.84 7.73
CA VAL A 68 -10.55 2.43 7.53
C VAL A 68 -11.05 2.18 6.09
N THR A 69 -11.76 3.13 5.48
CA THR A 69 -12.25 2.97 4.10
C THR A 69 -11.14 3.08 3.04
N LEU A 70 -10.01 3.71 3.38
CA LEU A 70 -8.90 3.92 2.46
C LEU A 70 -7.81 2.86 2.58
N THR A 71 -7.69 2.26 3.74
CA THR A 71 -6.57 1.38 4.08
C THR A 71 -7.05 -0.06 4.28
N ASP A 72 -6.42 -0.99 3.55
CA ASP A 72 -6.61 -2.42 3.79
C ASP A 72 -5.82 -2.84 5.04
N LEU A 73 -6.36 -2.47 6.21
CA LEU A 73 -5.74 -2.76 7.51
C LEU A 73 -5.56 -4.25 7.75
N ARG A 74 -6.45 -5.10 7.20
CA ARG A 74 -6.31 -6.55 7.30
C ARG A 74 -5.06 -7.00 6.55
N ARG A 75 -4.92 -6.58 5.29
CA ARG A 75 -3.74 -6.93 4.49
C ARG A 75 -2.45 -6.42 5.12
N ILE A 76 -2.43 -5.18 5.62
CA ILE A 76 -1.26 -4.62 6.30
C ILE A 76 -0.92 -5.42 7.55
N ALA A 77 -1.89 -5.69 8.43
CA ALA A 77 -1.67 -6.49 9.63
C ALA A 77 -1.16 -7.90 9.27
N LEU A 78 -1.81 -8.59 8.36
CA LEU A 78 -1.38 -9.94 7.97
C LEU A 78 -0.03 -9.95 7.25
N TYR A 79 0.34 -8.84 6.61
CA TYR A 79 1.68 -8.67 6.04
C TYR A 79 2.73 -8.52 7.14
N THR A 80 2.48 -7.72 8.18
CA THR A 80 3.40 -7.57 9.32
C THR A 80 3.56 -8.85 10.15
N LEU A 81 2.53 -9.71 10.16
CA LEU A 81 2.58 -11.03 10.80
C LEU A 81 3.56 -12.00 10.10
N GLY A 82 3.86 -11.77 8.82
CA GLY A 82 4.88 -12.51 8.08
C GLY A 82 4.63 -14.04 8.06
N PRO A 83 5.68 -14.87 8.22
CA PRO A 83 5.57 -16.33 8.19
C PRO A 83 4.60 -16.92 9.22
N ALA A 84 4.44 -16.27 10.39
CA ALA A 84 3.59 -16.75 11.49
C ALA A 84 2.11 -16.84 11.07
N ARG A 85 1.69 -16.04 10.07
CA ARG A 85 0.36 -16.12 9.47
C ARG A 85 0.00 -17.53 8.99
N ARG A 86 0.97 -18.31 8.50
CA ARG A 86 0.72 -19.66 7.96
C ARG A 86 0.31 -20.67 9.02
N ALA A 87 0.74 -20.47 10.27
CA ALA A 87 0.44 -21.36 11.39
C ALA A 87 -0.75 -20.85 12.23
N ALA A 88 -1.13 -19.59 12.09
CA ALA A 88 -2.23 -18.99 12.84
C ALA A 88 -3.60 -19.43 12.28
N SER A 89 -4.51 -19.81 13.18
CA SER A 89 -5.91 -20.08 12.83
C SER A 89 -6.62 -18.82 12.32
N PRO A 90 -7.74 -18.94 11.60
CA PRO A 90 -8.52 -17.77 11.19
C PRO A 90 -8.90 -16.85 12.36
N ALA A 91 -9.31 -17.43 13.49
CA ALA A 91 -9.64 -16.67 14.69
C ALA A 91 -8.44 -15.91 15.27
N GLN A 92 -7.24 -16.48 15.24
CA GLN A 92 -6.02 -15.79 15.69
C GLN A 92 -5.63 -14.66 14.74
N GLN A 93 -5.80 -14.86 13.43
CA GLN A 93 -5.57 -13.81 12.43
C GLN A 93 -6.55 -12.65 12.62
N ASP A 94 -7.83 -12.94 12.87
CA ASP A 94 -8.85 -11.91 13.09
C ASP A 94 -8.57 -11.13 14.38
N ALA A 95 -8.28 -11.82 15.48
CA ALA A 95 -7.89 -11.19 16.75
C ALA A 95 -6.64 -10.31 16.60
N PHE A 96 -5.64 -10.76 15.82
CA PHE A 96 -4.45 -9.97 15.54
C PHE A 96 -4.77 -8.72 14.69
N VAL A 97 -5.60 -8.85 13.66
CA VAL A 97 -6.02 -7.73 12.81
C VAL A 97 -6.75 -6.66 13.64
N GLU A 98 -7.59 -7.06 14.58
CA GLU A 98 -8.26 -6.15 15.50
C GLU A 98 -7.26 -5.45 16.45
N ALA A 99 -6.36 -6.21 17.07
CA ALA A 99 -5.32 -5.65 17.93
C ALA A 99 -4.42 -4.65 17.17
N PHE A 100 -4.01 -5.00 15.95
CA PHE A 100 -3.22 -4.14 15.07
C PHE A 100 -3.96 -2.84 14.73
N ARG A 101 -5.25 -2.93 14.39
CA ARG A 101 -6.10 -1.75 14.12
C ARG A 101 -6.12 -0.80 15.32
N ASN A 102 -6.35 -1.34 16.52
CA ASN A 102 -6.42 -0.54 17.74
C ASN A 102 -5.07 0.13 18.04
N TYR A 103 -3.97 -0.63 17.91
CA TYR A 103 -2.61 -0.10 18.03
C TYR A 103 -2.33 1.03 17.04
N ALA A 104 -2.58 0.82 15.75
CA ALA A 104 -2.31 1.82 14.71
C ALA A 104 -3.04 3.14 15.00
N PHE A 105 -4.30 3.07 15.42
CA PHE A 105 -5.04 4.28 15.77
C PHE A 105 -4.63 4.92 17.09
N ALA A 106 -4.13 4.16 18.06
CA ALA A 106 -3.57 4.74 19.28
C ALA A 106 -2.30 5.54 18.97
N VAL A 107 -1.42 4.98 18.13
CA VAL A 107 -0.16 5.63 17.72
C VAL A 107 -0.43 6.89 16.88
N TYR A 108 -1.21 6.78 15.81
CA TYR A 108 -1.40 7.89 14.89
C TYR A 108 -2.52 8.87 15.32
N GLY A 109 -3.45 8.45 16.18
CA GLY A 109 -4.52 9.32 16.69
C GLY A 109 -3.99 10.52 17.49
N ALA A 110 -2.88 10.33 18.22
CA ALA A 110 -2.19 11.41 18.92
C ALA A 110 -1.65 12.47 17.94
N GLU A 111 -1.11 12.04 16.79
CA GLU A 111 -0.60 12.93 15.74
C GLU A 111 -1.73 13.66 15.01
N PHE A 112 -2.83 12.98 14.67
CA PHE A 112 -3.97 13.61 14.00
C PHE A 112 -4.64 14.71 14.81
N SER A 113 -4.55 14.60 16.13
CA SER A 113 -5.03 15.64 17.05
C SER A 113 -4.29 16.98 16.91
N LYS A 114 -3.11 17.00 16.27
CA LYS A 114 -2.31 18.21 16.02
C LYS A 114 -2.74 18.96 14.74
N TYR A 115 -3.50 18.31 13.85
CA TYR A 115 -3.91 18.88 12.57
C TYR A 115 -5.30 19.51 12.58
N GLY A 116 -6.06 19.34 13.66
CA GLY A 116 -7.30 20.07 13.88
C GLY A 116 -7.00 21.36 14.64
N GLY A 117 -7.27 22.50 14.00
CA GLY A 117 -7.29 23.81 14.67
C GLY A 117 -8.24 23.86 15.86
#